data_AF-A0A1Y3AQX7-F1
#
_entry.id   AF-A0A1Y3AQX7-F1
#
_cell.length_a   1.000
_cell.length_b   1.000
_cell.length_c   1.000
_cell.angle_alpha   90.00
_cell.angle_beta   90.00
_cell.angle_gamma   90.00
#
_symmetry.space_group_name_H-M   'P 1'
#
loop_
_entity.id
_entity.type
_entity.pdbx_description
1 polymer ?
#
loop_
_entity_poly.entity_id
_entity_poly.type
_entity_poly.pdbx_seq_one_letter_code
_entity_poly.pdbx_strand_id
1 'polypeptide(L)'
;MPYDLHLHFIDRVIRSNADSLDITSKHLVKQQECGDMEQDTLECLEAYGVRRGHKLCKDFLDDYTECMLQFMQKERNYLMKRERLKQVMRGERKPMEVFDSIKPPRDSYQTGPFYN
;
A
#
# COMPACT_ATOMS: atom_id res chain seq x y z
N MET A 1 -4.89 -22.57 39.61
CA MET A 1 -3.55 -22.33 39.03
C MET A 1 -3.34 -20.83 38.99
N PRO A 2 -2.25 -20.31 39.58
CA PRO A 2 -2.04 -18.86 39.69
C PRO A 2 -1.58 -18.31 38.34
N TYR A 3 -2.14 -17.17 37.94
CA TYR A 3 -1.80 -16.46 36.71
C TYR A 3 -0.66 -15.49 37.01
N ASP A 4 0.52 -15.75 36.45
CA ASP A 4 1.73 -14.97 36.73
C ASP A 4 1.76 -13.66 35.93
N LEU A 5 1.53 -12.54 36.62
CA LEU A 5 1.42 -11.19 36.05
C LEU A 5 2.74 -10.69 35.40
N HIS A 6 3.87 -11.29 35.77
CA HIS A 6 5.22 -10.90 35.35
C HIS A 6 5.52 -11.23 33.88
N LEU A 7 4.87 -12.27 33.32
CA LEU A 7 4.99 -12.66 31.92
C LEU A 7 4.37 -11.61 30.97
N HIS A 8 3.25 -10.99 31.35
CA HIS A 8 2.59 -9.98 30.53
C HIS A 8 3.41 -8.69 30.36
N PHE A 9 4.22 -8.31 31.36
CA PHE A 9 5.06 -7.12 31.28
C PHE A 9 6.27 -7.37 30.36
N ILE A 10 6.91 -8.53 30.48
CA ILE A 10 8.01 -8.95 29.60
C ILE A 10 7.51 -9.12 28.16
N ASP A 11 6.35 -9.73 27.94
CA ASP A 11 5.73 -9.86 26.61
C ASP A 11 5.43 -8.50 25.97
N ARG A 12 5.02 -7.49 26.76
CA ARG A 12 4.72 -6.14 26.25
C ARG A 12 6.01 -5.39 25.85
N VAL A 13 7.09 -5.53 26.62
CA VAL A 13 8.40 -4.93 26.29
C VAL A 13 9.01 -5.61 25.06
N ILE A 14 8.97 -6.95 24.97
CA ILE A 14 9.48 -7.69 23.81
C ILE A 14 8.68 -7.36 22.55
N ARG A 15 7.34 -7.26 22.62
CA ARG A 15 6.50 -6.82 21.48
C ARG A 15 6.85 -5.41 21.00
N SER A 16 7.00 -4.44 21.92
CA SER A 16 7.32 -3.06 21.54
C SER A 16 8.67 -2.90 20.81
N ASN A 17 9.64 -3.78 21.08
CA ASN A 17 10.93 -3.80 20.40
C ASN A 17 10.92 -4.58 19.07
N ALA A 18 10.00 -5.55 18.91
CA ALA A 18 9.79 -6.23 17.64
C ALA A 18 9.07 -5.32 16.61
N ASP A 19 8.18 -4.43 17.08
CA ASP A 19 7.46 -3.49 16.23
C ASP A 19 8.37 -2.44 15.55
N SER A 20 9.54 -2.12 16.13
CA SER A 20 10.51 -1.17 15.54
C SER A 20 11.42 -1.79 14.47
N LEU A 21 11.71 -3.09 14.57
CA LEU A 21 12.37 -3.89 13.52
C LEU A 21 11.44 -4.11 12.30
N ASP A 22 10.13 -4.14 12.53
CA ASP A 22 9.11 -4.28 11.47
C ASP A 22 9.00 -3.01 10.60
N ILE A 23 9.14 -1.81 11.19
CA ILE A 23 9.07 -0.53 10.45
C ILE A 23 10.22 -0.41 9.45
N THR A 24 11.45 -0.72 9.85
CA THR A 24 12.63 -0.66 8.96
C THR A 24 12.58 -1.72 7.88
N SER A 25 12.10 -2.93 8.21
CA SER A 25 11.89 -4.01 7.25
C SER A 25 10.82 -3.65 6.20
N LYS A 26 9.68 -3.10 6.61
CA LYS A 26 8.62 -2.64 5.70
C LYS A 26 9.08 -1.52 4.79
N HIS A 27 9.86 -0.58 5.32
CA HIS A 27 10.40 0.51 4.52
C HIS A 27 11.33 -0.02 3.42
N LEU A 28 12.23 -0.94 3.76
CA LEU A 28 13.17 -1.54 2.81
C LEU A 28 12.45 -2.34 1.71
N VAL A 29 11.42 -3.12 2.06
CA VAL A 29 10.61 -3.86 1.08
C VAL A 29 9.88 -2.90 0.15
N LYS A 30 9.34 -1.79 0.69
CA LYS A 30 8.64 -0.79 -0.13
C LYS A 30 9.57 -0.07 -1.10
N GLN A 31 10.80 0.25 -0.67
CA GLN A 31 11.82 0.79 -1.57
C GLN A 31 12.17 -0.18 -2.69
N GLN A 32 12.25 -1.49 -2.42
CA GLN A 32 12.47 -2.50 -3.46
C GLN A 32 11.30 -2.58 -4.46
N GLU A 33 10.05 -2.52 -3.98
CA GLU A 33 8.86 -2.52 -4.84
C GLU A 33 8.74 -1.27 -5.72
N CYS A 34 9.15 -0.11 -5.21
CA CYS A 34 9.09 1.17 -5.92
C CYS A 34 10.39 1.53 -6.65
N GLY A 35 11.36 0.61 -6.70
CA GLY A 35 12.72 0.88 -7.19
C GLY A 35 12.77 1.33 -8.65
N ASP A 36 11.92 0.77 -9.52
CA ASP A 36 11.86 1.16 -10.93
C ASP A 36 11.37 2.62 -11.09
N MET A 37 10.36 3.02 -10.32
CA MET A 37 9.84 4.41 -10.32
C MET A 37 10.84 5.38 -9.69
N GLU A 38 11.61 4.92 -8.69
CA GLU A 38 12.71 5.68 -8.11
C GLU A 38 13.79 5.95 -9.16
N GLN A 39 14.17 4.92 -9.92
CA GLN A 39 15.15 5.02 -11.00
C GLN A 39 14.69 6.01 -12.08
N ASP A 40 13.45 5.91 -12.57
CA ASP A 40 12.89 6.84 -13.57
C ASP A 40 12.90 8.29 -13.06
N THR A 41 12.57 8.49 -11.79
CA THR A 41 12.58 9.80 -11.15
C THR A 41 14.00 10.37 -11.09
N LEU A 42 14.99 9.54 -10.69
CA LEU A 42 16.39 9.95 -10.61
C LEU A 42 16.95 10.30 -11.98
N GLU A 43 16.67 9.50 -13.01
CA GLU A 43 17.11 9.76 -14.39
C GLU A 43 16.56 11.09 -14.92
N CYS A 44 15.28 11.38 -14.66
CA CYS A 44 14.68 12.65 -15.05
C CYS A 44 15.31 13.83 -14.29
N LEU A 45 15.52 13.69 -12.97
CA LEU A 45 16.15 14.73 -12.16
C LEU A 45 17.62 14.96 -12.53
N GLU A 46 18.34 13.92 -12.92
CA GLU A 46 19.72 14.00 -13.42
C GLU A 46 19.78 14.79 -14.73
N ALA A 47 18.84 14.52 -15.66
CA ALA A 47 18.79 15.20 -16.96
C ALA A 47 18.47 16.70 -16.86
N TYR A 48 17.55 17.10 -15.98
CA TYR A 48 17.05 18.49 -15.91
C TYR A 48 17.55 19.30 -14.70
N GLY A 49 18.12 18.63 -13.70
CA GLY A 49 18.52 19.20 -12.42
C GLY A 49 17.34 19.64 -11.54
N VAL A 50 17.59 19.83 -10.25
CA VAL A 50 16.55 20.07 -9.22
C VAL A 50 15.63 21.25 -9.56
N ARG A 51 16.17 22.37 -10.07
CA ARG A 51 15.38 23.61 -10.28
C ARG A 51 14.30 23.47 -11.34
N ARG A 52 14.57 22.73 -12.42
CA ARG A 52 13.61 22.52 -13.53
C ARG A 52 12.90 21.18 -13.39
N GLY A 53 13.56 20.19 -12.80
CA GLY A 53 13.07 18.84 -12.56
C GLY A 53 11.76 18.81 -11.78
N HIS A 54 11.56 19.67 -10.77
CA HIS A 54 10.27 19.72 -10.05
C HIS A 54 9.04 19.96 -10.93
N LYS A 55 9.21 20.66 -12.07
CA LYS A 55 8.10 20.92 -12.99
C LYS A 55 8.06 19.90 -14.14
N LEU A 56 9.24 19.55 -14.68
CA LEU A 56 9.34 18.67 -15.85
C LEU A 56 9.19 17.18 -15.50
N CYS A 57 9.65 16.78 -14.31
CA CYS A 57 9.60 15.41 -13.79
C CYS A 57 8.44 15.22 -12.81
N LYS A 58 7.41 16.08 -12.88
CA LYS A 58 6.30 16.07 -11.92
C LYS A 58 5.60 14.71 -11.88
N ASP A 59 5.35 14.13 -13.05
CA ASP A 59 4.60 12.88 -13.16
C ASP A 59 5.39 11.72 -12.51
N PHE A 60 6.70 11.61 -12.77
CA PHE A 60 7.57 10.62 -12.12
C PHE A 60 7.64 10.80 -10.59
N LEU A 61 7.76 12.05 -10.13
CA LEU A 61 7.74 12.36 -8.69
C LEU A 61 6.40 12.00 -8.04
N ASP A 62 5.29 12.33 -8.70
CA ASP A 62 3.95 12.04 -8.21
C ASP A 62 3.71 10.52 -8.17
N ASP A 63 4.17 9.77 -9.18
CA ASP A 63 4.06 8.30 -9.22
C ASP A 63 4.92 7.62 -8.15
N TYR A 64 6.19 8.04 -7.98
CA TYR A 64 7.05 7.51 -6.92
C TYR A 64 6.47 7.80 -5.52
N THR A 65 5.96 9.02 -5.31
CA THR A 65 5.33 9.38 -4.03
C THR A 65 4.03 8.62 -3.79
N GLU A 66 3.23 8.37 -4.82
CA GLU A 66 2.05 7.50 -4.74
C GLU A 66 2.48 6.08 -4.37
N CYS A 67 3.49 5.51 -5.02
CA CYS A 67 3.96 4.16 -4.73
C CYS A 67 4.38 4.02 -3.26
N MET A 68 5.13 4.98 -2.73
CA MET A 68 5.63 4.95 -1.34
C MET A 68 4.52 5.12 -0.30
N LEU A 69 3.54 5.98 -0.55
CA LEU A 69 2.49 6.32 0.43
C LEU A 69 1.20 5.48 0.25
N GLN A 70 0.96 5.02 -0.98
CA GLN A 70 -0.24 4.35 -1.48
C GLN A 70 -1.53 5.12 -1.18
N PHE A 71 -1.46 6.46 -1.15
CA PHE A 71 -2.59 7.30 -0.75
C PHE A 71 -3.77 7.12 -1.71
N MET A 72 -3.52 7.29 -3.01
CA MET A 72 -4.55 7.21 -4.05
C MET A 72 -5.09 5.78 -4.16
N GLN A 73 -4.22 4.77 -4.11
CA GLN A 73 -4.65 3.38 -4.12
C GLN A 73 -5.54 3.02 -2.92
N LYS A 74 -5.24 3.52 -1.71
CA LYS A 74 -6.07 3.30 -0.52
C LYS A 74 -7.42 4.01 -0.65
N GLU A 75 -7.44 5.25 -1.11
CA GLU A 75 -8.66 6.02 -1.33
C GLU A 75 -9.56 5.34 -2.37
N ARG A 76 -9.01 4.94 -3.51
CA ARG A 76 -9.69 4.18 -4.55
C ARG A 76 -10.34 2.91 -3.97
N ASN A 77 -9.58 2.13 -3.19
CA ASN A 77 -10.09 0.91 -2.56
C ASN A 77 -11.20 1.19 -1.55
N TYR A 78 -11.11 2.27 -0.78
CA TYR A 78 -12.15 2.70 0.14
C TYR A 78 -13.45 3.06 -0.60
N LEU A 79 -13.35 3.88 -1.65
CA LEU A 79 -14.50 4.29 -2.47
C LEU A 79 -15.17 3.08 -3.14
N MET A 80 -14.38 2.17 -3.72
CA MET A 80 -14.91 0.94 -4.31
C MET A 80 -15.66 0.08 -3.28
N LYS A 81 -15.11 -0.09 -2.08
CA LYS A 81 -15.78 -0.83 -0.99
C LYS A 81 -17.08 -0.15 -0.56
N ARG A 82 -17.08 1.18 -0.45
CA ARG A 82 -18.27 1.96 -0.09
C ARG A 82 -19.37 1.82 -1.13
N GLU A 83 -19.06 1.86 -2.42
CA GLU A 83 -20.04 1.65 -3.49
C GLU A 83 -20.60 0.22 -3.49
N ARG A 84 -19.77 -0.80 -3.25
CA ARG A 84 -20.24 -2.20 -3.11
C ARG A 84 -21.25 -2.34 -1.98
N LEU A 85 -21.00 -1.70 -0.84
CA LEU A 85 -21.94 -1.70 0.28
C LEU A 85 -23.26 -1.04 -0.10
N LYS A 86 -23.24 0.10 -0.79
CA LYS A 86 -24.46 0.75 -1.27
C LYS A 86 -25.26 -0.15 -2.22
N GLN A 87 -24.60 -0.88 -3.11
CA GLN A 87 -25.26 -1.82 -4.05
C GLN A 87 -25.97 -2.96 -3.31
N VAL A 88 -25.38 -3.47 -2.24
CA VAL A 88 -26.03 -4.49 -1.39
C VAL A 88 -27.23 -3.94 -0.65
N MET A 89 -27.13 -2.72 -0.11
CA MET A 89 -28.28 -2.07 0.56
C MET A 89 -29.44 -1.81 -0.42
N ARG A 90 -29.15 -1.61 -1.71
CA ARG A 90 -30.16 -1.49 -2.78
C ARG A 90 -30.68 -2.85 -3.29
N GLY A 91 -30.11 -3.96 -2.87
CA GLY A 91 -30.45 -5.30 -3.37
C GLY A 91 -29.92 -5.61 -4.77
N GLU A 92 -29.05 -4.77 -5.34
CA GLU A 92 -28.44 -4.97 -6.68
C GLU A 92 -27.33 -6.04 -6.66
N ARG A 93 -26.78 -6.32 -5.49
CA ARG A 93 -25.71 -7.32 -5.27
C ARG A 93 -26.01 -8.18 -4.06
N LYS A 94 -25.53 -9.43 -4.07
CA LYS A 94 -25.66 -10.30 -2.89
C LYS A 94 -24.69 -9.86 -1.80
N PRO A 95 -25.04 -9.95 -0.51
CA PRO A 95 -24.13 -9.62 0.59
C PRO A 95 -22.82 -10.44 0.58
N MET A 96 -22.87 -11.68 0.09
CA MET A 96 -21.67 -12.53 -0.06
C MET A 96 -20.70 -11.96 -1.11
N GLU A 97 -21.22 -11.29 -2.15
CA GLU A 97 -20.45 -10.67 -3.24
C GLU A 97 -19.73 -9.35 -2.86
N VAL A 98 -19.88 -8.86 -1.63
CA VAL A 98 -19.20 -7.66 -1.14
C VAL A 98 -17.70 -7.89 -0.97
N PHE A 99 -17.36 -9.06 -0.44
CA PHE A 99 -16.00 -9.51 -0.14
C PHE A 99 -15.56 -10.69 -1.00
N ASP A 100 -16.38 -11.07 -1.99
CA ASP A 100 -16.08 -12.22 -2.83
C ASP A 100 -14.66 -12.17 -3.36
N SER A 101 -14.04 -13.34 -3.38
CA SER A 101 -12.78 -13.65 -4.04
C SER A 101 -12.86 -13.56 -5.57
N ILE A 102 -13.84 -12.83 -6.11
CA ILE A 102 -13.91 -12.48 -7.53
C ILE A 102 -12.62 -11.73 -7.83
N LYS A 103 -11.67 -12.46 -8.41
CA LYS A 103 -10.49 -11.90 -9.04
C LYS A 103 -11.02 -10.83 -9.98
N PRO A 104 -10.62 -9.57 -9.82
CA PRO A 104 -11.10 -8.58 -10.76
C PRO A 104 -10.65 -8.97 -12.18
N PRO A 105 -11.36 -8.51 -13.22
CA PRO A 105 -10.98 -8.78 -14.59
C PRO A 105 -9.51 -8.45 -14.82
N ARG A 106 -8.84 -9.19 -15.72
CA ARG A 106 -7.40 -9.08 -16.01
C ARG A 106 -6.93 -7.62 -16.20
N ASP A 107 -7.81 -6.72 -16.63
CA ASP A 107 -7.53 -5.30 -16.89
C ASP A 107 -7.72 -4.36 -15.69
N SER A 108 -8.07 -4.88 -14.52
CA SER A 108 -8.05 -4.07 -13.31
C SER A 108 -6.60 -3.94 -12.87
N TYR A 109 -6.10 -2.71 -12.76
CA TYR A 109 -4.76 -2.38 -12.27
C TYR A 109 -4.54 -2.96 -10.86
N GLN A 110 -4.08 -4.21 -10.81
CA GLN A 110 -3.53 -4.89 -9.65
C GLN A 110 -2.10 -5.24 -10.05
N THR A 111 -1.15 -4.56 -9.43
CA THR A 111 0.26 -4.96 -9.52
C THR A 111 0.37 -6.41 -9.04
N GLY A 112 0.88 -7.29 -9.91
CA GLY A 112 1.06 -8.72 -9.66
C GLY A 112 1.92 -9.01 -8.43
N PRO A 113 1.84 -10.25 -7.90
CA PRO A 113 2.52 -11.36 -8.56
C PRO A 113 1.65 -12.63 -8.64
N PHE A 114 0.56 -12.58 -9.40
CA PHE A 114 -0.22 -13.80 -9.70
C PHE A 114 -0.53 -13.85 -11.19
N TYR A 115 0.51 -14.05 -11.99
CA TYR A 115 0.37 -14.59 -13.34
C TYR A 115 0.07 -16.09 -13.20
N ASN A 116 -1.04 -16.55 -13.80
CA ASN A 116 -1.16 -17.95 -14.20
C ASN A 116 -0.43 -18.14 -15.52
#